data_AF-A0A2N3FCJ0-F1
#
_entry.id   AF-A0A2N3FCJ0-F1
#
_cell.length_a   1.000
_cell.length_b   1.000
_cell.length_c   1.000
_cell.angle_alpha   90.00
_cell.angle_beta   90.00
_cell.angle_gamma   90.00
#
_symmetry.space_group_name_H-M   'P 1'
#
loop_
_entity.id
_entity.type
_entity.pdbx_description
1 polymer ?
#
loop_
_entity_poly.entity_id
_entity_poly.type
_entity_poly.pdbx_seq_one_letter_code
_entity_poly.pdbx_strand_id
1 'polypeptide(L)'
;MTQRGIDPSTLSEAIRPNDDFFRYVNGPWLETHKIPDDRAADGAFYALHDEAEKQVRAIIEESPRDELTGALYASFMDTDKADALGAQPIEPDLAAVDAVNSHEELAATIGDLQLAGVGGIVGY
;
A
#
# COMPACT_ATOMS: atom_id res chain seq x y z
N MET A 1 27.72 -0.26 25.60
CA MET A 1 28.21 -1.24 24.60
C MET A 1 28.11 -0.59 23.24
N THR A 2 29.20 -0.48 22.49
CA THR A 2 29.20 0.16 21.16
C THR A 2 28.60 -0.82 20.16
N GLN A 3 27.33 -0.63 19.81
CA GLN A 3 26.70 -1.39 18.74
C GLN A 3 27.32 -0.95 17.41
N ARG A 4 27.92 -1.90 16.68
CA ARG A 4 28.45 -1.63 15.34
C ARG A 4 27.26 -1.53 14.39
N GLY A 5 27.26 -0.54 13.48
CA GLY A 5 26.20 -0.37 12.47
C GLY A 5 26.22 -1.40 11.34
N ILE A 6 27.25 -2.26 11.28
CA ILE A 6 27.38 -3.38 10.36
C ILE A 6 27.85 -4.59 11.16
N ASP A 7 27.20 -5.73 10.96
CA ASP A 7 27.62 -7.03 11.47
C ASP A 7 28.47 -7.76 10.42
N PRO A 8 29.79 -7.89 10.59
CA PRO A 8 30.63 -8.54 9.61
C PRO A 8 30.34 -10.03 9.42
N SER A 9 29.65 -10.67 10.38
CA SER A 9 29.31 -12.10 10.29
C SER A 9 28.22 -12.41 9.27
N THR A 10 27.51 -11.39 8.76
CA THR A 10 26.47 -11.54 7.74
C THR A 10 27.00 -11.41 6.31
N LEU A 11 28.28 -11.10 6.15
CA LEU A 11 28.93 -10.92 4.83
C LEU A 11 29.27 -12.28 4.21
N SER A 12 29.21 -12.35 2.88
CA SER A 12 29.56 -13.56 2.12
C SER A 12 31.05 -13.87 2.22
N GLU A 13 31.40 -15.11 2.58
CA GLU A 13 32.78 -15.61 2.50
C GLU A 13 33.15 -16.07 1.09
N ALA A 14 32.16 -16.32 0.23
CA ALA A 14 32.37 -16.89 -1.11
C ALA A 14 32.56 -15.84 -2.21
N ILE A 15 32.06 -14.62 -2.00
CA ILE A 15 32.07 -13.53 -3.00
C ILE A 15 33.09 -12.49 -2.57
N ARG A 16 34.00 -12.08 -3.45
CA ARG A 16 34.95 -11.01 -3.12
C ARG A 16 34.25 -9.65 -3.24
N PRO A 17 34.48 -8.70 -2.32
CA PRO A 17 33.81 -7.40 -2.34
C PRO A 17 34.07 -6.56 -3.59
N ASN A 18 35.22 -6.77 -4.26
CA ASN A 18 35.60 -6.07 -5.48
C ASN A 18 34.99 -6.67 -6.75
N ASP A 19 34.41 -7.87 -6.69
CA ASP A 19 33.77 -8.52 -7.84
C ASP A 19 32.28 -8.17 -7.90
N ASP A 20 31.59 -8.26 -6.77
CA ASP A 20 30.19 -7.86 -6.61
C ASP A 20 29.93 -7.48 -5.16
N PHE A 21 30.04 -6.17 -4.86
CA PHE A 21 29.85 -5.69 -3.49
C PHE A 21 28.42 -5.92 -2.98
N PHE A 22 27.41 -5.86 -3.86
CA PHE A 22 26.01 -6.05 -3.45
C PHE A 22 25.78 -7.48 -2.97
N ARG A 23 26.25 -8.48 -3.71
CA ARG A 23 26.14 -9.89 -3.30
C ARG A 23 27.12 -10.26 -2.19
N TYR A 24 28.27 -9.60 -2.10
CA TYR A 24 29.14 -9.76 -0.93
C TYR A 24 28.42 -9.38 0.36
N VAL A 25 27.70 -8.25 0.38
CA VAL A 25 26.98 -7.79 1.58
C VAL A 25 25.65 -8.52 1.80
N ASN A 26 24.86 -8.72 0.75
CA ASN A 26 23.47 -9.16 0.87
C ASN A 26 23.24 -10.63 0.43
N GLY A 27 24.24 -11.29 -0.15
CA GLY A 27 24.13 -12.65 -0.69
C GLY A 27 23.55 -13.66 0.29
N PRO A 28 24.06 -13.77 1.54
CA PRO A 28 23.52 -14.70 2.52
C PRO A 28 22.04 -14.47 2.84
N TRP A 29 21.59 -13.21 2.86
CA TRP A 29 20.17 -12.89 3.02
C TRP A 29 19.37 -13.28 1.77
N LEU A 30 19.86 -12.97 0.57
CA LEU A 30 19.19 -13.31 -0.70
C LEU A 30 18.99 -14.82 -0.91
N GLU A 31 19.89 -15.65 -0.40
CA GLU A 31 19.81 -17.11 -0.52
C GLU A 31 18.70 -17.74 0.34
N THR A 32 18.36 -17.10 1.46
CA THR A 32 17.46 -17.67 2.48
C THR A 32 16.13 -16.93 2.57
N HIS A 33 16.12 -15.65 2.21
CA HIS A 33 14.93 -14.82 2.28
C HIS A 33 13.94 -15.18 1.18
N LYS A 34 12.67 -15.21 1.56
CA LYS A 34 11.55 -15.36 0.64
C LYS A 34 10.72 -14.10 0.72
N ILE A 35 10.47 -13.50 -0.43
CA ILE A 35 9.53 -12.40 -0.54
C ILE A 35 8.15 -12.93 -0.08
N PRO A 36 7.51 -12.31 0.92
CA PRO A 36 6.17 -12.68 1.36
C PRO A 36 5.14 -12.66 0.22
N ASP A 37 4.15 -13.54 0.26
CA ASP A 37 3.16 -13.71 -0.82
C ASP A 37 2.27 -12.48 -1.06
N ASP A 38 2.22 -11.54 -0.10
CA ASP A 38 1.42 -10.32 -0.14
C ASP A 38 2.12 -9.15 -0.84
N ARG A 39 3.38 -9.31 -1.28
CA ARG A 39 4.19 -8.23 -1.84
C ARG A 39 5.05 -8.67 -3.01
N ALA A 40 5.34 -7.74 -3.91
CA ALA A 40 6.16 -8.00 -5.09
C ALA A 40 7.68 -7.89 -4.82
N ALA A 41 8.07 -7.25 -3.72
CA ALA A 41 9.47 -7.01 -3.34
C ALA A 41 9.59 -6.94 -1.81
N ASP A 42 10.79 -7.18 -1.30
CA ASP A 42 11.11 -7.06 0.12
C ASP A 42 12.57 -6.62 0.31
N GLY A 43 12.91 -6.16 1.52
CA GLY A 43 14.24 -5.71 1.90
C GLY A 43 14.20 -4.70 3.04
N ALA A 44 15.31 -4.01 3.27
CA ALA A 44 15.47 -3.10 4.41
C ALA A 44 14.40 -2.00 4.49
N PHE A 45 13.97 -1.42 3.35
CA PHE A 45 12.93 -0.40 3.34
C PHE A 45 11.55 -0.96 3.69
N TYR A 46 11.25 -2.19 3.30
CA TYR A 46 10.00 -2.87 3.68
C TYR A 46 10.00 -3.21 5.17
N ALA A 47 11.13 -3.67 5.72
CA ALA A 47 11.24 -3.89 7.16
C ALA A 47 10.98 -2.61 7.98
N LEU A 48 11.46 -1.45 7.51
CA LEU A 48 11.16 -0.15 8.12
C LEU A 48 9.69 0.26 7.92
N HIS A 49 9.14 0.02 6.73
CA HIS A 49 7.73 0.29 6.43
C HIS A 49 6.80 -0.52 7.32
N ASP A 50 7.00 -1.83 7.43
CA ASP A 50 6.18 -2.73 8.26
C ASP A 50 6.23 -2.33 9.74
N GLU A 51 7.39 -1.89 10.23
CA GLU A 51 7.52 -1.39 11.61
C GLU A 51 6.78 -0.07 11.81
N ALA A 52 6.92 0.87 10.87
CA ALA A 52 6.18 2.13 10.91
C ALA A 52 4.67 1.91 10.81
N GLU A 53 4.21 0.99 9.96
CA GLU A 53 2.81 0.62 9.80
C GLU A 53 2.21 0.10 11.12
N LYS A 54 2.92 -0.79 11.83
CA LYS A 54 2.48 -1.28 13.15
C LYS A 54 2.32 -0.16 14.17
N GLN A 55 3.26 0.79 14.19
CA GLN A 55 3.22 1.93 15.10
C GLN A 55 2.06 2.88 14.76
N VAL A 56 1.88 3.18 13.47
CA VAL A 56 0.75 3.99 12.98
C VAL A 56 -0.59 3.31 13.31
N ARG A 57 -0.69 2.00 13.09
CA ARG A 57 -1.87 1.21 13.43
C ARG A 57 -2.20 1.32 14.93
N ALA A 58 -1.21 1.16 15.80
CA ALA A 58 -1.42 1.30 17.25
C ALA A 58 -1.99 2.67 17.62
N ILE A 59 -1.45 3.75 17.03
CA ILE A 59 -1.95 5.12 17.25
C ILE A 59 -3.40 5.30 16.74
N ILE A 60 -3.71 4.74 15.57
CA ILE A 60 -5.05 4.82 14.98
C ILE A 60 -6.06 4.02 15.80
N GLU A 61 -5.68 2.85 16.31
CA GLU A 61 -6.54 2.01 17.15
C GLU A 61 -6.86 2.66 18.51
N GLU A 62 -6.00 3.57 18.99
CA GLU A 62 -6.24 4.40 20.17
C GLU A 62 -7.08 5.66 19.88
N SER A 63 -7.30 6.00 18.61
CA SER A 63 -8.05 7.22 18.21
C SER A 63 -9.56 7.07 18.45
N PRO A 64 -10.26 8.13 18.89
CA PRO A 64 -11.71 8.09 19.06
C PRO A 64 -12.45 7.79 17.74
N ARG A 65 -13.50 6.96 17.81
CA ARG A 65 -14.28 6.55 16.64
C ARG A 65 -15.22 7.61 16.08
N ASP A 66 -15.42 8.70 16.82
CA ASP A 66 -16.17 9.88 16.41
C ASP A 66 -15.26 10.97 15.80
N GLU A 67 -13.94 10.79 15.85
CA GLU A 67 -12.98 11.59 15.11
C GLU A 67 -12.64 10.96 13.75
N LEU A 68 -12.23 11.79 12.78
CA LEU A 68 -12.05 11.38 11.39
C LEU A 68 -11.14 10.15 11.24
N THR A 69 -9.99 10.12 11.91
CA THR A 69 -9.01 9.04 11.81
C THR A 69 -9.58 7.71 12.32
N GLY A 70 -10.17 7.72 13.52
CA GLY A 70 -10.75 6.51 14.12
C GLY A 70 -12.01 6.04 13.37
N ALA A 71 -12.85 6.99 12.92
CA ALA A 71 -14.04 6.70 12.11
C ALA A 71 -13.66 6.05 10.77
N LEU A 72 -12.66 6.59 10.07
CA LEU A 72 -12.21 6.07 8.78
C LEU A 72 -11.62 4.67 8.91
N TYR A 73 -10.73 4.46 9.89
CA TYR A 73 -10.17 3.14 10.15
C TYR A 73 -11.24 2.12 10.54
N ALA A 74 -12.18 2.49 11.42
CA ALA A 74 -13.28 1.62 11.78
C ALA A 74 -14.17 1.27 10.57
N SER A 75 -14.43 2.22 9.68
CA SER A 75 -15.17 1.97 8.45
C SER A 75 -14.45 1.04 7.49
N PHE A 76 -13.12 1.15 7.39
CA PHE A 76 -12.31 0.29 6.52
C PHE A 76 -12.20 -1.14 7.06
N MET A 77 -12.10 -1.29 8.37
CA MET A 77 -11.93 -2.61 9.02
C MET A 77 -13.24 -3.40 9.18
N ASP A 78 -14.40 -2.79 8.92
CA ASP A 78 -15.72 -3.44 9.00
C ASP A 78 -16.02 -4.29 7.74
N THR A 79 -15.31 -5.41 7.64
CA THR A 79 -15.44 -6.35 6.51
C THR A 79 -16.83 -7.00 6.42
N ASP A 80 -17.49 -7.27 7.54
CA ASP A 80 -18.86 -7.81 7.56
C ASP A 80 -19.85 -6.86 6.88
N LYS A 81 -19.74 -5.56 7.15
CA LYS A 81 -20.57 -4.54 6.49
C LYS A 81 -20.21 -4.40 5.01
N ALA A 82 -18.93 -4.42 4.66
CA ALA A 82 -18.48 -4.35 3.27
C ALA A 82 -19.05 -5.53 2.45
N ASP A 83 -18.97 -6.74 2.98
CA ASP A 83 -19.50 -7.96 2.35
C ASP A 83 -21.03 -7.92 2.23
N ALA A 84 -21.72 -7.40 3.24
CA ALA A 84 -23.18 -7.25 3.21
C ALA A 84 -23.67 -6.22 2.17
N LEU A 85 -22.91 -5.14 1.94
CA LEU A 85 -23.24 -4.12 0.94
C LEU A 85 -22.91 -4.59 -0.49
N GLY A 86 -21.89 -5.42 -0.65
CA GLY A 86 -21.44 -5.89 -1.96
C GLY A 86 -21.18 -4.72 -2.92
N ALA A 87 -21.74 -4.78 -4.13
CA ALA A 87 -21.56 -3.75 -5.15
C ALA A 87 -22.48 -2.53 -4.99
N GLN A 88 -23.43 -2.51 -4.05
CA GLN A 88 -24.41 -1.42 -3.94
C GLN A 88 -23.80 -0.01 -3.90
N PRO A 89 -22.67 0.24 -3.20
CA PRO A 89 -22.11 1.60 -3.12
C PRO A 89 -21.64 2.19 -4.45
N ILE A 90 -21.31 1.38 -5.47
CA ILE A 90 -20.84 1.87 -6.77
C ILE A 90 -21.98 2.04 -7.80
N GLU A 91 -23.18 1.53 -7.51
CA GLU A 91 -24.31 1.57 -8.44
C GLU A 91 -24.68 2.98 -8.93
N PRO A 92 -24.67 4.06 -8.11
CA PRO A 92 -24.98 5.40 -8.58
C PRO A 92 -24.00 5.91 -9.65
N ASP A 93 -22.71 5.62 -9.50
CA ASP A 93 -21.68 6.03 -10.45
C ASP A 93 -21.82 5.27 -11.77
N LEU A 94 -22.09 3.96 -11.69
CA LEU A 94 -22.37 3.15 -12.88
C LEU A 94 -23.64 3.62 -13.61
N ALA A 95 -24.70 3.94 -12.86
CA ALA A 95 -25.94 4.47 -13.44
C ALA A 95 -25.73 5.83 -14.11
N ALA A 96 -24.86 6.68 -13.55
CA ALA A 96 -24.50 7.96 -14.18
C ALA A 96 -23.77 7.75 -15.51
N VAL A 97 -22.90 6.74 -15.59
CA VAL A 97 -22.22 6.36 -16.85
C VAL A 97 -23.22 5.78 -17.86
N ASP A 98 -24.11 4.88 -17.44
CA ASP A 98 -25.11 4.24 -18.31
C ASP A 98 -26.12 5.25 -18.88
N ALA A 99 -26.36 6.35 -18.18
CA ALA A 99 -27.28 7.41 -18.60
C ALA A 99 -26.69 8.36 -19.67
N VAL A 100 -25.40 8.24 -20.00
CA VAL A 100 -24.73 9.12 -20.98
C VAL A 100 -25.22 8.83 -22.40
N ASN A 101 -25.73 9.85 -23.09
CA ASN A 101 -26.25 9.76 -24.46
C ASN A 101 -25.61 10.75 -25.43
N SER A 102 -24.60 11.52 -24.99
CA SER A 102 -23.86 12.47 -25.83
C SER A 102 -22.40 12.62 -25.41
N HIS A 103 -21.58 13.20 -26.28
CA HIS A 103 -20.18 13.49 -25.95
C HIS A 103 -20.07 14.57 -24.88
N GLU A 104 -20.98 15.54 -24.87
CA GLU A 104 -21.06 16.60 -23.87
C GLU A 104 -21.40 16.02 -22.48
N GLU A 105 -22.39 15.13 -22.41
CA GLU A 105 -22.73 14.40 -21.17
C GLU A 105 -21.57 13.51 -20.73
N LEU A 106 -20.92 12.81 -21.65
CA LEU A 106 -19.74 12.00 -21.33
C LEU A 106 -18.64 12.84 -20.68
N ALA A 107 -18.34 14.00 -21.26
CA ALA A 107 -17.32 14.90 -20.72
C ALA A 107 -17.69 15.42 -19.33
N ALA A 108 -18.98 15.73 -19.09
CA ALA A 108 -19.47 16.15 -17.79
C ALA A 108 -19.37 15.03 -16.74
N THR A 109 -19.88 13.83 -17.06
CA THR A 109 -19.83 12.67 -16.16
C THR A 109 -18.40 12.27 -15.80
N ILE A 110 -17.47 12.31 -16.77
CA ILE A 110 -16.05 12.10 -16.49
C ILE A 110 -15.55 13.15 -15.49
N GLY A 111 -15.86 14.43 -15.70
CA GLY A 111 -15.46 15.50 -14.78
C GLY A 111 -15.95 15.28 -13.34
N ASP A 112 -17.22 14.90 -13.18
CA ASP A 112 -17.80 14.63 -11.87
C ASP A 112 -17.12 13.43 -11.17
N LEU A 113 -16.87 12.34 -11.91
CA LEU A 113 -16.18 11.17 -11.38
C LEU A 113 -14.70 11.47 -11.05
N GLN A 114 -14.04 12.34 -11.83
CA GLN A 114 -12.67 12.76 -11.53
C GLN A 114 -12.57 13.55 -10.22
N LEU A 115 -13.58 14.35 -9.87
CA LEU A 115 -13.66 15.00 -8.55
C LEU A 115 -13.82 13.99 -7.40
N ALA A 116 -14.44 12.84 -7.67
CA ALA A 116 -14.58 11.74 -6.73
C ALA A 116 -13.33 10.81 -6.69
N GLY A 117 -12.27 11.12 -7.45
CA GLY A 117 -11.02 10.37 -7.46
C GLY A 117 -10.93 9.25 -8.51
N VAL A 118 -11.89 9.18 -9.45
CA VAL A 118 -11.83 8.24 -10.57
C VAL A 118 -10.90 8.80 -11.66
N GLY A 119 -10.06 7.95 -12.25
CA GLY A 119 -9.19 8.36 -13.36
C GLY A 119 -10.00 8.77 -14.60
N GLY A 120 -9.62 9.87 -15.24
CA GLY A 120 -10.24 10.35 -16.49
C GLY A 120 -9.30 10.32 -17.69
N ILE A 121 -9.69 11.02 -18.75
CA ILE A 121 -8.93 11.10 -20.02
C ILE A 121 -7.69 12.01 -19.88
N VAL A 122 -7.77 13.00 -18.99
CA VAL A 122 -6.68 13.94 -18.70
C VAL A 122 -6.40 13.91 -17.21
N GLY A 123 -5.14 13.69 -16.83
CA GLY A 123 -4.69 13.85 -15.45
C GLY A 123 -4.41 15.32 -15.15
N TYR A 124 -4.79 15.77 -13.96
CA TYR A 124 -4.55 17.11 -13.45
C TYR A 124 -4.00 17.07 -12.03
#